data_AF-A0A920MP70-F1
#
_entry.id   AF-A0A920MP70-F1
#
_cell.length_a   1.000
_cell.length_b   1.000
_cell.length_c   1.000
_cell.angle_alpha   90.00
_cell.angle_beta   90.00
_cell.angle_gamma   90.00
#
_symmetry.space_group_name_H-M   'P 1'
#
loop_
_entity.id
_entity.type
_entity.pdbx_description
1 polymer ?
#
loop_
_entity_poly.entity_id
_entity_poly.type
_entity_poly.pdbx_seq_one_letter_code
_entity_poly.pdbx_strand_id
1 'polypeptide(L)' 'MGTKYDHFGELAFPVLEDSLLALGKLTDKQIENRTILRKVMTKAGFSTIDSEWWHFDAFSYNETKNKYTIVE' A
#
# COMPACT_ATOMS: atom_id res chain seq x y z
N MET A 1 6.58 -9.87 0.54
CA MET A 1 5.98 -8.61 0.99
C MET A 1 6.42 -8.15 2.39
N GLY A 2 7.29 -8.86 3.12
CA GLY A 2 7.81 -8.41 4.43
C GLY A 2 6.87 -8.66 5.62
N THR A 3 5.56 -8.66 5.38
CA THR A 3 4.52 -9.00 6.36
C THR A 3 3.45 -9.86 5.71
N LYS A 4 2.52 -10.39 6.51
CA LYS A 4 1.24 -10.91 6.02
C LYS A 4 0.29 -9.76 5.67
N TYR A 5 -0.79 -10.08 4.98
CA TYR A 5 -1.98 -9.22 4.84
C TYR A 5 -2.55 -8.88 6.23
N ASP A 6 -3.19 -7.71 6.39
CA ASP A 6 -3.72 -7.20 7.68
C ASP A 6 -2.66 -7.10 8.80
N HIS A 7 -1.43 -6.76 8.44
CA HIS A 7 -0.40 -6.50 9.44
C HIS A 7 -0.39 -5.03 9.89
N PHE A 8 -0.96 -4.75 11.06
CA PHE A 8 -0.95 -3.41 11.63
C PHE A 8 0.42 -3.07 12.26
N GLY A 9 1.32 -2.48 11.47
CA GLY A 9 2.61 -1.99 11.95
C GLY A 9 3.49 -1.42 10.85
N GLU A 10 4.54 -0.69 11.26
CA GLU A 10 5.45 0.03 10.36
C GLU A 10 6.06 -0.85 9.26
N LEU A 11 6.23 -2.15 9.51
CA LEU A 11 6.73 -3.09 8.49
C LEU A 11 5.81 -3.18 7.27
N ALA A 12 4.53 -2.82 7.39
CA ALA A 12 3.60 -2.78 6.28
C ALA A 12 3.71 -1.50 5.43
N PHE A 13 4.33 -0.44 5.93
CA PHE A 13 4.19 0.92 5.42
C PHE A 13 5.10 1.13 4.19
N PRO A 14 4.55 1.39 2.98
CA PRO A 14 5.37 1.71 1.81
C PRO A 14 6.30 2.89 2.02
N VAL A 15 5.89 3.92 2.76
CA VAL A 15 6.69 5.13 2.99
C VAL A 15 7.98 4.86 3.79
N LEU A 16 8.05 3.74 4.52
CA LEU A 16 9.22 3.37 5.32
C LEU A 16 10.12 2.33 4.65
N GLU A 17 9.84 1.93 3.39
CA GLU A 17 10.54 0.84 2.72
C GLU A 17 12.06 1.03 2.66
N ASP A 18 12.54 2.22 2.30
CA ASP A 18 13.97 2.51 2.21
C ASP A 18 14.66 2.40 3.58
N SER A 19 14.04 2.95 4.63
CA SER A 19 14.54 2.86 6.00
C SER A 19 14.54 1.43 6.52
N LEU A 20 13.48 0.67 6.24
CA LEU A 20 13.34 -0.72 6.68
C LEU A 20 14.28 -1.66 5.92
N LEU A 21 14.60 -1.36 4.65
CA LEU A 21 15.64 -2.05 3.90
C LEU A 21 17.02 -1.79 4.50
N ALA A 22 17.35 -0.53 4.78
CA ALA A 22 18.62 -0.15 5.41
C ALA A 22 18.81 -0.80 6.78
N LEU A 23 17.72 -0.99 7.54
CA LEU A 23 17.71 -1.70 8.83
C LEU A 23 17.71 -3.23 8.69
N GLY A 24 17.68 -3.79 7.49
CA GLY A 24 17.61 -5.24 7.23
C GLY A 24 16.28 -5.89 7.63
N LYS A 25 15.26 -5.08 7.94
CA LYS A 25 13.91 -5.56 8.30
C LYS A 25 13.09 -5.95 7.06
N LEU A 26 13.41 -5.35 5.92
CA LEU A 26 12.94 -5.76 4.59
C LEU A 26 14.11 -6.23 3.74
N THR A 27 13.79 -7.00 2.71
CA THR A 27 14.75 -7.47 1.71
C THR A 27 14.43 -6.84 0.36
N ASP A 28 15.43 -6.72 -0.52
CA ASP A 28 15.24 -6.20 -1.89
C ASP A 28 14.13 -6.95 -2.62
N LYS A 29 14.08 -8.28 -2.46
CA LYS A 29 13.03 -9.10 -3.11
C LYS A 29 11.63 -8.73 -2.63
N GLN A 30 11.46 -8.37 -1.36
CA GLN A 30 10.17 -7.96 -0.84
C GLN A 30 9.74 -6.60 -1.40
N ILE A 31 10.68 -5.64 -1.53
CA ILE A 31 10.42 -4.33 -2.11
C ILE A 31 10.14 -4.42 -3.62
N GLU A 32 10.88 -5.27 -4.34
CA GLU A 32 10.64 -5.54 -5.75
C GLU A 32 9.21 -6.07 -5.97
N ASN A 33 8.78 -7.05 -5.17
CA ASN A 33 7.42 -7.59 -5.23
C ASN A 33 6.35 -6.52 -4.93
N ARG A 34 6.56 -5.65 -3.93
CA ARG A 34 5.66 -4.53 -3.63
C ARG A 34 5.61 -3.53 -4.78
N THR A 35 6.74 -3.26 -5.41
CA THR A 35 6.85 -2.38 -6.58
C THR A 35 6.09 -2.94 -7.77
N ILE A 36 6.17 -4.24 -8.04
CA ILE A 36 5.38 -4.91 -9.09
C ILE A 36 3.89 -4.73 -8.82
N LEU A 37 3.44 -5.00 -7.59
CA LEU A 37 2.04 -4.83 -7.20
C LEU A 37 1.57 -3.38 -7.41
N ARG A 38 2.31 -2.40 -6.88
CA ARG A 38 1.97 -0.98 -7.05
C ARG A 38 1.90 -0.57 -8.52
N LYS A 39 2.83 -1.03 -9.36
CA LYS A 39 2.83 -0.74 -10.81
C LYS A 39 1.59 -1.30 -11.51
N VAL A 40 1.19 -2.53 -11.18
CA VAL A 40 0.01 -3.16 -11.78
C VAL A 40 -1.28 -2.45 -11.35
N MET A 41 -1.41 -2.16 -10.05
CA MET A 41 -2.61 -1.53 -9.50
C MET A 41 -2.77 -0.07 -9.98
N THR A 42 -1.69 0.70 -10.03
CA THR A 42 -1.73 2.07 -10.57
C THR A 42 -2.06 2.08 -12.07
N LYS A 43 -1.52 1.14 -12.85
CA LYS A 43 -1.91 0.96 -14.26
C LYS A 43 -3.38 0.60 -14.42
N ALA A 44 -3.97 -0.08 -13.44
CA ALA A 44 -5.39 -0.43 -13.42
C ALA A 44 -6.31 0.71 -12.91
N GLY A 45 -5.74 1.87 -12.55
CA GLY A 45 -6.50 3.04 -12.13
C GLY A 45 -6.71 3.19 -10.61
N PHE A 46 -6.05 2.35 -9.80
CA PHE A 46 -6.09 2.48 -8.35
C PHE A 46 -4.98 3.40 -7.82
N SER A 47 -5.22 4.01 -6.66
CA SER A 47 -4.25 4.84 -5.94
C SER A 47 -3.61 4.05 -4.80
N THR A 48 -2.33 4.32 -4.51
CA THR A 48 -1.59 3.69 -3.41
C THR A 48 -1.78 4.46 -2.11
N ILE A 49 -1.56 3.80 -0.97
CA ILE A 49 -1.47 4.47 0.34
C ILE A 49 -0.12 4.19 1.02
N ASP A 50 0.21 5.02 2.01
CA ASP A 50 1.53 5.03 2.65
C ASP A 50 1.66 4.10 3.86
N SER A 51 0.55 3.57 4.38
CA SER A 51 0.51 2.73 5.57
C SER A 51 0.43 1.23 5.30
N GLU A 52 -0.07 0.79 4.13
CA GLU A 52 -0.33 -0.63 3.91
C GLU A 52 0.02 -1.03 2.48
N TRP A 53 1.03 -1.89 2.30
CA TRP A 53 1.47 -2.29 0.96
C TRP A 53 0.42 -3.05 0.14
N TRP A 54 -0.62 -3.59 0.79
CA TRP A 54 -1.71 -4.33 0.14
C TRP A 54 -2.95 -3.47 -0.17
N HIS A 55 -3.06 -2.27 0.40
CA HIS A 55 -4.26 -1.44 0.26
C HIS A 55 -4.14 -0.48 -0.92
N PHE A 56 -5.26 -0.34 -1.64
CA PHE A 56 -5.37 0.54 -2.79
C PHE A 56 -6.77 1.15 -2.87
N ASP A 57 -6.83 2.45 -3.13
CA ASP A 57 -8.09 3.18 -3.24
C ASP A 57 -8.55 3.27 -4.70
N ALA A 58 -9.83 2.97 -4.95
CA ALA A 58 -10.43 3.16 -6.27
C ALA A 58 -10.79 4.62 -6.58
N PHE A 59 -11.02 5.42 -5.53
CA PHE A 59 -11.40 6.82 -5.62
C PHE A 59 -10.74 7.60 -4.48
N SER A 60 -10.52 8.90 -4.67
CA SER A 60 -10.14 9.76 -3.56
C SER A 60 -11.23 9.82 -2.49
N TYR A 61 -10.86 10.22 -1.27
CA TYR A 61 -11.84 10.44 -0.19
C TYR A 61 -12.98 11.39 -0.61
N ASN A 62 -12.63 12.51 -1.27
CA ASN A 62 -13.61 13.50 -1.71
C ASN A 62 -14.59 12.94 -2.76
N GLU A 63 -14.08 12.18 -3.74
CA GLU A 63 -14.93 11.53 -4.74
C GLU A 63 -15.84 10.48 -4.10
N THR A 64 -15.29 9.66 -3.19
CA THR A 64 -16.05 8.63 -2.47
C THR A 64 -17.20 9.26 -1.70
N LYS A 65 -16.92 10.33 -0.94
CA LYS A 65 -17.90 11.08 -0.15
C LYS A 65 -19.00 11.71 -1.00
N ASN A 66 -18.68 12.19 -2.20
CA ASN A 66 -19.66 12.83 -3.09
C ASN A 66 -20.51 11.81 -3.87
N LYS A 67 -19.97 10.63 -4.15
CA LYS A 67 -20.61 9.62 -5.02
C LYS A 67 -21.44 8.60 -4.27
N TYR A 68 -21.10 8.31 -3.01
CA TYR A 68 -21.70 7.23 -2.23
C TYR A 68 -22.25 7.73 -0.91
N THR A 69 -23.38 7.16 -0.49
CA THR A 69 -23.93 7.33 0.84
C THR A 69 -23.25 6.36 1.81
N ILE A 70 -23.05 6.78 3.06
CA ILE A 70 -22.62 5.88 4.13
C ILE A 70 -23.72 4.83 4.32
N VAL A 71 -23.31 3.56 4.38
CA VAL A 71 -24.17 2.45 4.79
C VAL A 71 -23.87 2.19 6.26
N GLU A 72 -24.89 2.28 7.10
CA GLU A 72 -24.83 1.99 8.55
C GLU A 72 -25.60 0.71 8.87
#